data_AF-A0A9P0DE39-F1
#
_entry.id   AF-A0A9P0DE39-F1
#
_cell.length_a   1.000
_cell.length_b   1.000
_cell.length_c   1.000
_cell.angle_alpha   90.00
_cell.angle_beta   90.00
_cell.angle_gamma   90.00
#
_symmetry.space_group_name_H-M   'P 1'
#
loop_
_entity.id
_entity.type
_entity.pdbx_description
1 polymer ?
#
loop_
_entity_poly.entity_id
_entity_poly.type
_entity_poly.pdbx_seq_one_letter_code
_entity_poly.pdbx_strand_id
1 'polypeptide(L)'
;MKMQWLRYTSENKHRFQFKYSNSEDVLFNFVNVSKRKTDNQVNALQLLFQNGRPIEKKKKQDLMELPPYIPPIVHPFYEGLSTSATTVDELAEQADRENFDPVDDENT
;
A
#
# COMPACT_ATOMS: atom_id res chain seq x y z
N MET A 1 6.76 -31.63 -8.19
CA MET A 1 5.69 -31.93 -7.22
C MET A 1 4.56 -30.92 -7.40
N LYS A 2 3.29 -31.36 -7.47
CA LYS A 2 2.11 -30.48 -7.53
C LYS A 2 1.44 -30.42 -6.16
N MET A 3 1.48 -29.28 -5.49
CA MET A 3 0.67 -29.03 -4.28
C MET A 3 -0.76 -28.70 -4.71
N GLN A 4 -1.76 -29.33 -4.10
CA GLN A 4 -3.19 -29.11 -4.44
C GLN A 4 -3.91 -28.23 -3.42
N TRP A 5 -3.52 -28.32 -2.13
CA TRP A 5 -4.19 -27.60 -1.05
C TRP A 5 -3.17 -26.93 -0.14
N LEU A 6 -3.35 -25.63 0.08
CA LEU A 6 -2.61 -24.81 1.02
C LEU A 6 -3.59 -24.09 1.94
N ARG A 7 -3.40 -24.20 3.25
CA ARG A 7 -4.24 -23.59 4.27
C ARG A 7 -3.39 -22.79 5.25
N TYR A 8 -3.85 -21.58 5.54
CA TYR A 8 -3.28 -20.69 6.54
C TYR A 8 -4.34 -20.40 7.61
N THR A 9 -3.94 -20.41 8.88
CA THR A 9 -4.83 -20.12 10.02
C THR A 9 -4.17 -19.07 10.91
N SER A 10 -4.92 -18.02 11.28
CA SER A 10 -4.41 -16.90 12.09
C SER A 10 -3.94 -17.31 13.49
N GLU A 11 -4.50 -18.40 14.02
CA GLU A 11 -4.12 -19.01 15.30
C GLU A 11 -2.64 -19.44 15.33
N ASN A 12 -2.08 -19.83 14.18
CA ASN A 12 -0.77 -20.43 14.08
C ASN A 12 0.14 -19.62 13.15
N LYS A 13 0.56 -18.44 13.63
CA LYS A 13 1.55 -17.60 12.96
C LYS A 13 2.78 -18.45 12.61
N HIS A 14 3.22 -18.37 11.35
CA HIS A 14 4.38 -19.10 10.79
C HIS A 14 4.19 -20.60 10.52
N ARG A 15 2.97 -21.15 10.59
CA ARG A 15 2.69 -22.52 10.14
C ARG A 15 1.78 -22.52 8.92
N PHE A 16 2.20 -23.25 7.89
CA PHE A 16 1.38 -23.57 6.72
C PHE A 16 0.93 -25.02 6.79
N GLN A 17 -0.35 -25.26 6.53
CA GLN A 17 -0.91 -26.59 6.40
C GLN A 17 -1.06 -26.92 4.92
N PHE A 18 -0.66 -28.13 4.51
CA PHE A 18 -0.75 -28.56 3.12
C PHE A 18 -1.12 -30.03 3.01
N LYS A 19 -1.77 -30.38 1.89
CA LYS A 19 -1.96 -31.77 1.49
C LYS A 19 -1.89 -31.91 -0.02
N TYR A 20 -1.47 -33.10 -0.46
CA TYR A 20 -1.36 -33.45 -1.88
C TYR A 20 -2.58 -34.21 -2.41
N SER A 21 -3.48 -34.63 -1.51
CA SER A 21 -4.72 -35.35 -1.86
C SER A 21 -5.94 -34.46 -1.65
N ASN A 22 -6.96 -34.69 -2.48
CA ASN A 22 -8.28 -34.06 -2.36
C ASN A 22 -9.22 -34.82 -1.40
N SER A 23 -8.82 -35.98 -0.88
CA SER A 23 -9.65 -36.75 0.06
C SER A 23 -9.77 -36.03 1.40
N GLU A 24 -10.95 -36.09 2.03
CA GLU A 24 -11.22 -35.47 3.33
C GLU A 24 -10.57 -36.24 4.50
N ASP A 25 -10.43 -37.55 4.36
CA ASP A 25 -9.83 -38.44 5.36
C ASP A 25 -8.31 -38.23 5.54
N VAL A 26 -7.69 -37.52 4.60
CA VAL A 26 -6.24 -37.26 4.63
C VAL A 26 -5.97 -36.00 5.44
N LEU A 27 -5.34 -36.18 6.60
CA LEU A 27 -4.90 -35.11 7.48
C LEU A 27 -3.90 -34.18 6.77
N PHE A 28 -3.95 -32.89 7.11
CA PHE A 28 -3.00 -31.90 6.61
C PHE A 28 -1.63 -32.10 7.27
N ASN A 29 -0.58 -32.12 6.45
CA ASN A 29 0.80 -31.95 6.92
C ASN A 29 1.06 -30.48 7.19
N PHE A 30 2.07 -30.17 8.01
CA PHE A 30 2.44 -28.79 8.31
C PHE A 30 3.92 -28.51 8.03
N VAL A 31 4.19 -27.31 7.52
CA VAL A 31 5.54 -26.75 7.45
C VAL A 31 5.62 -25.57 8.40
N ASN A 32 6.61 -25.60 9.28
CA ASN A 32 6.97 -24.45 10.09
C ASN A 32 8.00 -23.59 9.35
N VAL A 33 7.62 -22.37 9.00
CA VAL A 33 8.50 -21.39 8.35
C VAL A 33 9.08 -20.37 9.33
N SER A 34 8.99 -20.64 10.63
CA SER A 34 9.65 -19.82 11.65
C SER A 34 11.14 -19.69 11.34
N LYS A 35 11.67 -18.47 11.34
CA LYS A 35 13.11 -18.23 11.18
C LYS A 35 13.85 -18.91 12.34
N ARG A 36 14.89 -19.71 12.06
CA ARG A 36 15.63 -20.50 13.08
C ARG A 36 16.34 -19.64 14.12
N LYS A 37 16.60 -18.37 13.82
CA LYS A 37 17.13 -17.36 14.73
C LYS A 37 16.66 -15.99 14.24
N THR A 38 15.57 -15.52 14.82
CA THR A 38 15.41 -14.14 15.29
C THR A 38 14.13 -14.15 16.09
N ASP A 39 14.27 -14.08 17.41
CA ASP A 39 13.26 -13.51 18.28
C ASP A 39 13.15 -12.01 17.96
N ASN A 40 12.82 -11.70 16.71
CA ASN A 40 12.23 -10.43 16.40
C ASN A 40 10.76 -10.70 16.64
N GLN A 41 10.33 -10.53 17.91
CA GLN A 41 9.06 -9.88 18.13
C GLN A 41 8.97 -8.81 17.05
N VAL A 42 7.96 -8.92 16.18
CA VAL A 42 7.76 -7.93 15.13
C VAL A 42 7.48 -6.65 15.90
N ASN A 43 8.53 -5.91 16.24
CA ASN A 43 8.43 -4.60 16.85
C ASN A 43 7.48 -3.88 15.91
N ALA A 44 6.35 -3.42 16.46
CA ALA A 44 5.32 -2.74 15.69
C ALA A 44 6.04 -1.79 14.73
N LEU A 45 5.87 -2.01 13.42
CA LEU A 45 6.59 -1.24 12.42
C LEU A 45 6.36 0.23 12.75
N GLN A 46 7.46 0.94 13.03
CA GLN A 46 7.34 2.34 13.40
C GLN A 46 6.74 3.07 12.20
N LEU A 47 5.56 3.64 12.40
CA LEU A 47 4.93 4.47 11.39
C LEU A 47 5.85 5.65 11.11
N LEU A 48 6.30 5.77 9.86
CA LEU A 48 7.07 6.93 9.39
C LEU A 48 6.29 8.24 9.62
N PHE A 49 4.96 8.16 9.54
CA PHE A 49 4.05 9.28 9.75
C PHE A 49 2.92 8.85 10.69
N GLN A 50 3.10 9.03 12.00
CA GLN A 50 2.10 8.63 13.01
C GLN A 50 0.75 9.33 12.81
N ASN A 51 0.77 10.58 12.33
CA ASN A 51 -0.41 11.44 12.15
C ASN A 51 -0.68 11.76 10.67
N GLY A 52 -0.11 10.96 9.76
CA GLY A 52 -0.17 11.21 8.31
C GLY A 52 0.84 12.26 7.82
N ARG A 53 1.12 12.24 6.52
CA ARG A 53 1.99 13.24 5.87
C ARG A 53 1.15 14.50 5.62
N PRO A 54 1.58 15.68 6.11
CA PRO A 54 0.88 16.91 5.79
C PRO A 54 0.92 17.16 4.28
N ILE A 55 -0.11 17.81 3.75
CA ILE A 55 -0.20 18.20 2.34
C ILE A 55 -0.07 19.71 2.18
N GLU A 56 0.11 20.18 0.96
CA GLU A 56 0.08 21.61 0.67
C GLU A 56 -1.32 22.19 0.88
N LYS A 57 -1.38 23.49 1.22
CA LYS A 57 -2.65 24.20 1.40
C LYS A 57 -3.47 24.23 0.11
N LYS A 58 -2.83 24.46 -1.03
CA LYS A 58 -3.50 24.50 -2.34
C LYS A 58 -4.14 23.15 -2.67
N LYS A 59 -3.37 22.07 -2.49
CA LYS A 59 -3.85 20.69 -2.66
C LYS A 59 -5.04 20.36 -1.75
N LYS A 60 -5.03 20.82 -0.49
CA LYS A 60 -6.19 20.65 0.40
C LYS A 60 -7.42 21.38 -0.13
N GLN A 61 -7.26 22.60 -0.63
CA GLN A 61 -8.36 23.37 -1.21
C GLN A 61 -8.96 22.64 -2.42
N ASP A 62 -8.13 22.19 -3.36
CA ASP A 62 -8.57 21.44 -4.54
C ASP A 62 -9.37 20.18 -4.13
N LEU A 63 -8.91 19.46 -3.09
CA LEU A 63 -9.62 18.29 -2.57
C LEU A 63 -10.96 18.62 -1.90
N MET A 64 -11.09 19.79 -1.28
CA MET A 64 -12.33 20.27 -0.67
C MET A 64 -13.36 20.78 -1.69
N GLU A 65 -12.98 20.91 -2.96
CA GLU A 65 -13.88 21.25 -4.08
C GLU A 65 -14.47 19.99 -4.76
N LEU A 66 -13.93 18.80 -4.47
CA LEU A 66 -14.44 17.51 -4.92
C LEU A 66 -15.67 16.90 -4.19
N PRO A 67 -16.20 17.43 -3.05
CA PRO A 67 -17.37 16.86 -2.35
C PRO A 67 -18.58 16.48 -3.20
N PRO A 68 -18.99 17.21 -4.26
CA PRO A 68 -20.12 16.79 -5.09
C PRO A 68 -19.89 15.47 -5.85
N TYR A 69 -18.64 15.02 -6.00
CA TYR A 69 -18.26 13.80 -6.72
C TYR A 69 -17.89 12.64 -5.79
N ILE A 70 -17.90 12.88 -4.48
CA ILE A 70 -17.38 11.95 -3.48
C ILE A 70 -18.49 11.59 -2.48
N PRO A 71 -18.63 10.31 -2.11
CA PRO A 71 -19.59 9.88 -1.10
C PRO A 71 -19.44 10.64 0.24
N PRO A 72 -20.55 11.08 0.88
CA PRO A 72 -20.50 11.82 2.15
C PRO A 72 -19.76 11.11 3.29
N ILE A 73 -19.70 9.78 3.26
CA ILE A 73 -19.03 8.96 4.28
C ILE A 73 -17.52 9.25 4.38
N VAL A 74 -16.89 9.73 3.31
CA VAL A 74 -15.47 10.06 3.31
C VAL A 74 -15.21 11.56 3.45
N HIS A 75 -16.23 12.42 3.55
CA HIS A 75 -16.03 13.86 3.75
C HIS A 75 -15.24 14.18 5.03
N PRO A 76 -15.50 13.53 6.19
CA PRO A 76 -14.71 13.77 7.41
C PRO A 76 -13.22 13.45 7.25
N PHE A 77 -12.87 12.55 6.32
CA PHE A 77 -11.46 12.24 6.03
C PHE A 77 -10.75 13.42 5.38
N TYR A 78 -11.36 14.08 4.40
CA TYR A 78 -10.76 15.24 3.71
C TYR A 78 -10.68 16.47 4.61
N GLU A 79 -11.68 16.67 5.48
CA GLU A 79 -11.67 17.76 6.47
C GLU A 79 -10.49 17.63 7.45
N GLY A 80 -10.20 16.40 7.88
CA GLY A 80 -9.12 16.06 8.82
C GLY A 80 -7.69 16.12 8.26
N LEU A 81 -7.51 16.42 6.97
CA LEU A 81 -6.18 16.50 6.36
C LEU A 81 -5.36 17.65 6.96
N SER A 82 -4.15 17.32 7.45
CA SER A 82 -3.20 18.31 7.97
C SER A 82 -2.45 19.01 6.83
N THR A 83 -2.25 20.32 6.95
CA THR A 83 -1.51 21.11 5.95
C THR A 83 -0.19 21.63 6.49
N SER A 84 0.85 21.69 5.65
CA SER A 84 2.09 22.41 5.98
C SER A 84 2.53 23.31 4.82
N ALA A 85 3.31 24.35 5.13
CA ALA A 85 3.81 25.28 4.12
C ALA A 85 5.11 24.81 3.42
N THR A 86 5.73 23.74 3.93
CA THR A 86 7.08 23.29 3.52
C THR A 86 7.06 21.92 2.82
N THR A 87 5.88 21.38 2.49
CA THR A 87 5.81 20.13 1.74
C THR A 87 6.24 20.39 0.30
N VAL A 88 7.36 19.81 -0.09
CA VAL A 88 7.81 19.76 -1.48
C VAL A 88 7.02 18.65 -2.16
N ASP A 89 6.13 18.98 -3.10
CA ASP A 89 5.42 18.00 -3.92
C ASP A 89 6.36 17.47 -5.02
N GLU A 90 7.26 16.55 -4.64
CA GLU A 90 8.26 15.91 -5.52
C GLU A 90 7.64 15.26 -6.78
N LEU A 91 6.33 14.98 -6.76
CA LEU A 91 5.59 14.42 -7.90
C LEU A 91 5.18 15.47 -8.94
N ALA A 92 4.97 16.74 -8.54
CA ALA A 92 4.59 17.81 -9.46
C ALA A 92 5.76 18.22 -10.35
N GLU A 93 7.00 18.19 -9.82
CA GLU A 93 8.21 18.55 -10.56
C GLU A 93 8.55 17.58 -11.71
N GLN A 94 7.99 16.37 -11.70
CA GLN A 94 8.20 15.37 -12.75
C GLN A 94 7.26 15.56 -13.94
N ALA A 95 6.03 16.03 -13.70
CA ALA A 95 5.03 16.23 -14.76
C ALA A 95 5.40 17.39 -15.70
N ASP A 96 6.11 18.40 -15.21
CA ASP A 96 6.57 19.54 -16.03
C ASP A 96 7.78 19.22 -16.92
N ARG A 97 8.45 18.07 -16.71
CA ARG A 97 9.63 17.67 -17.51
C ARG A 97 9.30 16.87 -18.77
N GLU A 98 8.08 16.33 -18.90
CA GLU A 98 7.73 15.46 -20.03
C GLU A 98 7.05 16.17 -21.22
N ASN A 99 6.89 17.50 -21.19
CA ASN A 99 6.49 18.29 -22.35
C ASN A 99 7.71 18.92 -23.04
N PHE A 100 8.57 18.10 -23.63
CA PHE A 100 9.49 18.55 -24.68
C PHE A 100 9.01 17.92 -25.99
N ASP A 101 8.15 18.62 -26.71
CA ASP A 101 7.80 18.24 -28.08
C ASP A 101 9.11 18.17 -28.91
N PRO A 102 9.39 17.07 -29.63
CA PRO A 102 10.47 17.08 -30.58
C PRO A 102 10.15 18.10 -31.67
N VAL A 103 11.01 19.10 -31.81
CA VAL A 103 11.00 20.02 -32.96
C VAL A 103 11.33 19.18 -34.19
N ASP A 104 10.32 18.91 -35.01
CA ASP A 104 10.50 18.35 -36.35
C ASP A 104 11.20 19.41 -37.22
N ASP A 105 12.53 19.36 -37.26
CA ASP A 105 13.32 20.01 -38.31
C ASP A 105 13.30 19.13 -39.58
N GLU A 106 12.21 19.21 -40.34
CA GLU A 106 12.24 18.97 -41.78
C GLU A 106 11.96 20.29 -42.52
N ASN A 107 13.02 21.08 -42.80
CA ASN A 107 13.14 21.76 -44.09
C ASN A 107 14.55 22.37 -44.28
N THR A 108 15.37 21.78 -45.16
CA THR A 108 16.00 22.41 -46.35
C THR A 108 17.03 21.45 -46.94
#